data_AF-R0CYL5-F1
#
_entry.id   AF-R0CYL5-F1
#
_cell.length_a   1.000
_cell.length_b   1.000
_cell.length_c   1.000
_cell.angle_alpha   90.00
_cell.angle_beta   90.00
_cell.angle_gamma   90.00
#
_symmetry.space_group_name_H-M   'P 1'
#
loop_
_entity.id
_entity.type
_entity.pdbx_description
1 polymer ?
#
loop_
_entity_poly.entity_id
_entity_poly.type
_entity_poly.pdbx_seq_one_letter_code
_entity_poly.pdbx_strand_id
1 'polypeptide(L)'
;MTTANDHWPATLQRVVATLDFELANKDPAKPEIRGKTRGDTGQLPALVSLAVKAALELDKRVGSSDSEAPVDRKAILARMDLVRALSAATRDSAQGMFVPGYATAYRMELARILWTGIADAPRRRLEELAGVNATPGG
;
A
#
# COMPACT_ATOMS: atom_id res chain seq x y z
N MET A 1 25.44 4.88 -17.73
CA MET A 1 24.36 4.06 -18.33
C MET A 1 23.33 3.84 -17.24
N THR A 2 22.16 4.45 -17.38
CA THR A 2 21.05 4.30 -16.43
C THR A 2 20.32 3.02 -16.82
N THR A 3 20.37 1.99 -15.98
CA THR A 3 19.61 0.76 -16.23
C THR A 3 18.13 1.01 -15.94
N ALA A 4 17.24 0.20 -16.54
CA ALA A 4 15.80 0.25 -16.24
C ALA A 4 15.48 0.13 -14.73
N ASN A 5 16.44 -0.36 -13.93
CA ASN A 5 16.34 -0.45 -12.48
C ASN A 5 16.44 0.90 -11.74
N ASP A 6 17.09 1.91 -12.32
CA ASP A 6 17.39 3.18 -11.63
C ASP A 6 16.14 4.07 -11.47
N HIS A 7 15.05 3.77 -12.19
CA HIS A 7 13.81 4.55 -12.15
C HIS A 7 12.78 4.04 -11.13
N TRP A 8 13.00 2.87 -10.52
CA TRP A 8 12.03 2.27 -9.60
C TRP A 8 11.78 3.07 -8.33
N PRO A 9 12.80 3.65 -7.64
CA PRO A 9 12.54 4.45 -6.45
C PRO A 9 11.59 5.62 -6.71
N ALA A 10 11.81 6.36 -7.80
CA ALA A 10 10.94 7.47 -8.21
C ALA A 10 9.56 6.99 -8.68
N THR A 11 9.48 5.81 -9.30
CA THR A 11 8.23 5.19 -9.71
C THR A 11 7.41 4.78 -8.48
N LEU A 12 8.02 4.12 -7.50
CA LEU A 12 7.37 3.69 -6.27
C LEU A 12 6.90 4.87 -5.42
N GLN A 13 7.68 5.97 -5.37
CA GLN A 13 7.23 7.20 -4.72
C GLN A 13 5.95 7.76 -5.36
N ARG A 14 5.85 7.78 -6.70
CA ARG A 14 4.63 8.19 -7.40
C ARG A 14 3.48 7.24 -7.10
N VAL A 15 3.72 5.94 -7.11
CA VAL A 15 2.72 4.91 -6.77
C VAL A 15 2.15 5.15 -5.39
N VAL A 16 2.97 5.28 -4.36
CA VAL A 16 2.45 5.47 -3.00
C VAL A 16 1.80 6.83 -2.79
N ALA A 17 2.20 7.86 -3.54
CA ALA A 17 1.50 9.15 -3.54
C ALA A 17 0.08 9.06 -4.12
N THR A 18 -0.19 8.10 -5.01
CA THR A 18 -1.54 7.81 -5.51
C THR A 18 -2.37 6.95 -4.56
N LEU A 19 -1.81 6.42 -3.48
CA LEU A 19 -2.57 5.63 -2.51
C LEU A 19 -3.30 6.55 -1.53
N ASP A 20 -4.51 6.17 -1.18
CA ASP A 20 -5.30 6.77 -0.12
C ASP A 20 -5.94 5.68 0.73
N PHE A 21 -6.38 6.02 1.94
CA PHE A 21 -6.93 5.06 2.88
C PHE A 21 -8.18 5.63 3.53
N GLU A 22 -9.18 4.78 3.66
CA GLU A 22 -10.44 5.14 4.32
C GLU A 22 -10.94 3.99 5.18
N LEU A 23 -11.82 4.30 6.13
CA LEU A 23 -12.51 3.28 6.92
C LEU A 23 -13.47 2.50 6.03
N ALA A 24 -13.20 1.21 5.86
CA ALA A 24 -14.11 0.23 5.30
C ALA A 24 -15.17 -0.20 6.33
N ASN A 25 -14.78 -0.31 7.60
CA ASN A 25 -15.69 -0.51 8.73
C ASN A 25 -15.53 0.62 9.75
N LYS A 26 -16.65 1.30 10.03
CA LYS A 26 -16.72 2.41 11.01
C LYS A 26 -17.11 1.95 12.41
N ASP A 27 -17.38 0.66 12.61
CA ASP A 27 -17.61 0.10 13.94
C ASP A 27 -16.37 0.33 14.81
N PRO A 28 -16.47 1.11 15.89
CA PRO A 28 -15.34 1.39 16.75
C PRO A 28 -14.80 0.18 17.51
N ALA A 29 -15.57 -0.91 17.63
CA ALA A 29 -15.11 -2.15 18.23
C ALA A 29 -14.18 -2.94 17.29
N LYS A 30 -14.35 -2.77 15.97
CA LYS A 30 -13.57 -3.45 14.93
C LYS A 30 -13.34 -2.54 13.73
N PRO A 31 -12.62 -1.42 13.91
CA PRO A 31 -12.36 -0.50 12.82
C PRO A 31 -11.46 -1.18 11.78
N GLU A 32 -11.84 -1.04 10.51
CA GLU A 32 -11.10 -1.60 9.39
C GLU A 32 -10.89 -0.52 8.35
N ILE A 33 -9.69 -0.44 7.79
CA ILE A 33 -9.38 0.46 6.68
C ILE A 33 -9.15 -0.33 5.41
N ARG A 34 -9.34 0.32 4.27
CA ARG A 34 -9.02 -0.22 2.95
C ARG A 34 -8.21 0.81 2.15
N GLY A 35 -7.17 0.36 1.47
CA GLY A 35 -6.45 1.14 0.48
C GLY A 35 -7.28 1.36 -0.79
N LYS A 36 -7.19 2.57 -1.34
CA LYS A 36 -7.78 2.98 -2.61
C LYS A 36 -6.83 3.87 -3.40
N THR A 37 -7.18 4.20 -4.63
CA THR A 37 -6.43 5.15 -5.44
C THR A 37 -7.01 6.55 -5.31
N ARG A 38 -6.13 7.54 -5.21
CA ARG A 38 -6.45 8.96 -5.26
C ARG A 38 -6.60 9.37 -6.73
N GLY A 39 -7.84 9.48 -7.18
CA GLY A 39 -8.16 9.88 -8.56
C GLY A 39 -8.15 8.73 -9.56
N ASP A 40 -8.24 9.09 -10.84
CA ASP A 40 -8.34 8.16 -11.95
C ASP A 40 -6.97 7.57 -12.32
N THR A 41 -6.85 6.24 -12.22
CA THR A 41 -5.66 5.49 -12.60
C THR A 41 -5.62 5.11 -14.08
N GLY A 42 -6.69 5.37 -14.83
CA GLY A 42 -6.81 5.04 -16.25
C GLY A 42 -5.78 5.74 -17.15
N GLN A 43 -5.19 6.84 -16.69
CA GLN A 43 -4.15 7.58 -17.41
C GLN A 43 -2.72 7.24 -16.98
N LEU A 44 -2.56 6.36 -15.98
CA LEU A 44 -1.23 6.00 -15.50
C LEU A 44 -0.53 5.07 -16.51
N PRO A 45 0.79 5.20 -16.71
CA PRO A 45 1.56 4.25 -17.49
C PRO A 45 1.36 2.83 -16.94
N ALA A 46 1.27 1.83 -17.84
CA ALA A 46 0.91 0.45 -17.46
C ALA A 46 1.72 -0.12 -16.27
N LEU A 47 3.02 0.18 -16.22
CA LEU A 47 3.90 -0.25 -15.14
C LEU A 47 3.59 0.44 -13.81
N VAL A 48 3.18 1.71 -13.83
CA VAL A 48 2.71 2.43 -12.63
C VAL A 48 1.36 1.87 -12.18
N SER A 49 0.43 1.61 -13.09
CA SER A 49 -0.87 0.99 -12.77
C SER A 49 -0.70 -0.40 -12.14
N LEU A 50 0.22 -1.19 -12.67
CA LEU A 50 0.55 -2.50 -12.11
C LEU A 50 1.16 -2.36 -10.70
N ALA A 51 2.02 -1.38 -10.49
CA ALA A 51 2.65 -1.13 -9.20
C ALA A 51 1.64 -0.65 -8.14
N VAL A 52 0.68 0.18 -8.55
CA VAL A 52 -0.47 0.56 -7.72
C VAL A 52 -1.29 -0.68 -7.33
N LYS A 53 -1.58 -1.56 -8.28
CA LYS A 53 -2.31 -2.82 -8.01
C LYS A 53 -1.54 -3.70 -7.02
N ALA A 54 -0.23 -3.87 -7.21
CA ALA A 54 0.62 -4.61 -6.28
C ALA A 54 0.61 -4.00 -4.87
N ALA A 55 0.67 -2.67 -4.76
CA ALA A 55 0.62 -1.98 -3.47
C ALA A 55 -0.73 -2.16 -2.75
N LEU A 56 -1.84 -2.17 -3.49
CA LEU A 56 -3.16 -2.44 -2.92
C LEU A 56 -3.32 -3.88 -2.46
N GLU A 57 -2.79 -4.85 -3.21
CA GLU A 57 -2.79 -6.25 -2.78
C GLU A 57 -1.92 -6.44 -1.53
N LEU A 58 -0.81 -5.70 -1.46
CA LEU A 58 0.05 -5.69 -0.30
C LEU A 58 -0.63 -5.07 0.93
N ASP A 59 -1.41 -4.00 0.80
CA ASP A 59 -2.26 -3.48 1.90
C ASP A 59 -3.21 -4.54 2.43
N LYS A 60 -3.83 -5.36 1.56
CA LYS A 60 -4.70 -6.46 2.01
C LYS A 60 -3.93 -7.48 2.83
N ARG A 61 -2.73 -7.90 2.37
CA ARG A 61 -1.87 -8.85 3.10
C ARG A 61 -1.42 -8.30 4.46
N VAL A 62 -1.05 -7.02 4.51
CA VAL A 62 -0.73 -6.34 5.79
C VAL A 62 -1.97 -6.31 6.69
N GLY A 63 -3.15 -6.06 6.13
CA GLY A 63 -4.43 -6.07 6.84
C GLY A 63 -4.82 -7.42 7.42
N SER A 64 -4.51 -8.52 6.73
CA SER A 64 -4.69 -9.88 7.25
C SER A 64 -3.63 -10.30 8.27
N SER A 65 -2.68 -9.43 8.59
CA SER A 65 -1.50 -9.76 9.43
C SER A 65 -0.75 -10.99 8.91
N ASP A 66 -0.77 -11.20 7.59
CA ASP A 66 0.06 -12.20 6.94
C ASP A 66 1.52 -11.76 7.09
N SER A 67 2.29 -12.51 7.89
CA SER A 67 3.70 -12.19 8.20
C SER A 67 4.69 -12.83 7.22
N GLU A 68 4.19 -13.44 6.15
CA GLU A 68 5.05 -13.91 5.07
C GLU A 68 5.70 -12.73 4.33
N ALA A 69 6.92 -12.95 3.87
CA ALA A 69 7.63 -11.97 3.06
C ALA A 69 6.77 -11.51 1.85
N PRO A 70 6.83 -10.22 1.47
CA PRO A 70 7.69 -9.17 2.03
C PRO A 70 7.04 -8.40 3.20
N VAL A 71 5.91 -8.84 3.74
CA VAL A 71 5.24 -8.15 4.85
C VAL A 71 6.05 -8.34 6.13
N ASP A 72 6.20 -7.26 6.90
CA ASP A 72 6.86 -7.31 8.21
C ASP A 72 6.04 -6.60 9.28
N ARG A 73 6.46 -6.81 10.54
CA ARG A 73 5.80 -6.24 11.72
C ARG A 73 5.70 -4.72 11.66
N LYS A 74 6.67 -4.03 11.03
CA LYS A 74 6.68 -2.56 10.97
C LYS A 74 5.54 -2.05 10.10
N ALA A 75 5.29 -2.69 8.96
CA ALA A 75 4.15 -2.37 8.10
C ALA A 75 2.80 -2.63 8.79
N ILE A 76 2.69 -3.74 9.54
CA ILE A 76 1.48 -4.08 10.31
C ILE A 76 1.20 -3.02 11.38
N LEU A 77 2.21 -2.62 12.15
CA LEU A 77 2.06 -1.58 13.18
C LEU A 77 1.68 -0.23 12.58
N ALA A 78 2.34 0.19 11.50
CA ALA A 78 2.01 1.45 10.81
C ALA A 78 0.56 1.44 10.29
N ARG A 79 0.07 0.31 9.78
CA ARG A 79 -1.34 0.15 9.38
C ARG A 79 -2.28 0.26 10.58
N MET A 80 -1.97 -0.40 11.69
CA MET A 80 -2.77 -0.32 12.91
C MET A 80 -2.87 1.11 13.46
N ASP A 81 -1.76 1.85 13.45
CA ASP A 81 -1.75 3.24 13.89
C ASP A 81 -2.63 4.13 12.99
N LEU A 82 -2.60 3.90 11.68
CA LEU A 82 -3.49 4.58 10.74
C LEU A 82 -4.98 4.22 10.98
N VAL A 83 -5.30 2.95 11.23
CA VAL A 83 -6.67 2.53 11.59
C VAL A 83 -7.15 3.29 12.83
N ARG A 84 -6.32 3.39 13.86
CA ARG A 84 -6.63 4.09 15.10
C ARG A 84 -6.84 5.58 14.87
N ALA A 85 -5.96 6.23 14.10
CA ALA A 85 -6.06 7.64 13.78
C ALA A 85 -7.36 7.95 13.00
N LEU A 86 -7.66 7.16 11.97
CA LEU A 86 -8.90 7.31 11.20
C LEU A 86 -10.15 7.08 12.05
N SER A 87 -10.15 6.06 12.91
CA SER A 87 -11.24 5.78 13.84
C SER A 87 -11.45 6.93 14.84
N ALA A 88 -10.36 7.44 15.45
CA ALA A 88 -10.43 8.58 16.36
C ALA A 88 -10.96 9.85 15.68
N ALA A 89 -10.54 10.11 14.44
CA ALA A 89 -11.00 11.25 13.65
C ALA A 89 -12.52 11.26 13.37
N THR A 90 -13.19 10.10 13.44
CA THR A 90 -14.67 10.05 13.33
C THR A 90 -15.39 10.61 14.55
N ARG A 91 -14.69 10.69 15.69
CA ARG A 91 -15.25 11.12 16.98
C ARG A 91 -14.78 12.51 17.39
N ASP A 92 -13.56 12.87 17.00
CA ASP A 92 -12.91 14.12 17.35
C ASP A 92 -12.24 14.72 16.11
N SER A 93 -12.74 15.88 15.68
CA SER A 93 -12.20 16.61 14.53
C SER A 93 -10.77 17.09 14.75
N ALA A 94 -10.35 17.32 16.00
CA ALA A 94 -8.97 17.65 16.33
C ALA A 94 -8.03 16.49 16.03
N GLN A 95 -8.46 15.24 16.24
CA GLN A 95 -7.65 14.05 15.88
C GLN A 95 -7.50 13.89 14.36
N GLY A 96 -8.46 14.41 13.58
CA GLY A 96 -8.42 14.42 12.12
C GLY A 96 -7.19 15.10 11.53
N MET A 97 -6.59 16.07 12.25
CA MET A 97 -5.40 16.79 11.78
C MET A 97 -4.16 15.90 11.64
N PHE A 98 -4.09 14.79 12.38
CA PHE A 98 -2.94 13.89 12.40
C PHE A 98 -3.03 12.77 11.37
N VAL A 99 -4.23 12.47 10.87
CA VAL A 99 -4.48 11.41 9.88
C VAL A 99 -3.54 11.49 8.67
N PRO A 100 -3.26 12.66 8.06
CA PRO A 100 -2.32 12.74 6.94
C PRO A 100 -0.90 12.27 7.27
N GLY A 101 -0.44 12.48 8.51
CA GLY A 101 0.88 12.04 8.99
C GLY A 101 0.97 10.51 9.08
N TYR A 102 -0.03 9.88 9.71
CA TYR A 102 -0.14 8.42 9.78
C TYR A 102 -0.29 7.79 8.39
N ALA A 103 -1.10 8.39 7.51
CA ALA A 103 -1.26 7.92 6.14
C ALA A 103 0.07 8.00 5.37
N THR A 104 0.85 9.06 5.58
CA THR A 104 2.18 9.22 4.95
C THR A 104 3.17 8.18 5.47
N ALA A 105 3.21 7.96 6.79
CA ALA A 105 4.07 6.93 7.38
C ALA A 105 3.74 5.53 6.81
N TYR A 106 2.44 5.20 6.71
CA TYR A 106 2.02 3.91 6.17
C TYR A 106 2.34 3.76 4.67
N ARG A 107 2.15 4.81 3.85
CA ARG A 107 2.58 4.84 2.44
C ARG A 107 4.07 4.55 2.28
N MET A 108 4.91 5.12 3.14
CA MET A 108 6.35 4.90 3.12
C MET A 108 6.73 3.46 3.48
N GLU A 109 6.03 2.86 4.45
CA GLU A 109 6.22 1.44 4.75
C GLU A 109 5.80 0.55 3.58
N LEU A 110 4.65 0.79 2.96
CA LEU A 110 4.22 0.09 1.74
C LEU A 110 5.25 0.21 0.60
N ALA A 111 5.80 1.41 0.38
CA ALA A 111 6.85 1.62 -0.63
C ALA A 111 8.10 0.76 -0.33
N ARG A 112 8.51 0.71 0.94
CA ARG A 112 9.67 -0.06 1.38
C ARG A 112 9.47 -1.56 1.16
N ILE A 113 8.36 -2.12 1.62
CA ILE A 113 8.10 -3.56 1.47
C ILE A 113 7.88 -3.95 0.02
N LEU A 114 7.24 -3.08 -0.78
CA LEU A 114 7.12 -3.29 -2.23
C LEU A 114 8.49 -3.28 -2.91
N TRP A 115 9.38 -2.33 -2.57
CA TRP A 115 10.75 -2.33 -3.07
C TRP A 115 11.49 -3.61 -2.72
N THR A 116 11.49 -4.00 -1.45
CA THR A 116 12.14 -5.24 -0.97
C THR A 116 11.62 -6.47 -1.72
N GLY A 117 10.31 -6.53 -1.99
CA GLY A 117 9.68 -7.65 -2.69
C GLY A 117 9.97 -7.71 -4.19
N ILE A 118 10.45 -6.63 -4.81
CA ILE A 118 10.69 -6.56 -6.26
C ILE A 118 12.16 -6.34 -6.64
N ALA A 119 13.05 -6.04 -5.71
CA ALA A 119 14.41 -5.56 -6.00
C ALA A 119 15.26 -6.50 -6.89
N ASP A 120 15.04 -7.82 -6.79
CA ASP A 120 15.76 -8.85 -7.57
C ASP A 120 15.27 -8.95 -9.03
N ALA A 121 13.97 -8.83 -9.25
CA ALA A 121 13.35 -8.90 -10.57
C ALA A 121 12.11 -7.99 -10.68
N PRO A 122 12.29 -6.66 -10.80
CA PRO A 122 11.24 -5.69 -10.52
C PRO A 122 9.94 -5.88 -11.28
N ARG A 123 10.02 -6.13 -12.59
CA ARG A 123 8.83 -6.32 -13.42
C ARG A 123 8.08 -7.61 -13.07
N ARG A 124 8.79 -8.74 -13.04
CA ARG A 124 8.21 -10.07 -12.80
C ARG A 124 7.58 -10.17 -11.41
N ARG A 125 8.31 -9.74 -10.37
CA ARG A 125 7.82 -9.76 -8.99
C ARG A 125 6.59 -8.88 -8.79
N LEU A 126 6.53 -7.77 -9.51
CA LEU A 126 5.42 -6.85 -9.43
C LEU A 126 4.17 -7.41 -10.14
N GLU A 127 4.33 -8.19 -11.22
CA GLU A 127 3.24 -8.99 -11.80
C GLU A 127 2.75 -10.10 -10.84
N GLU A 128 3.66 -10.78 -10.15
CA GLU A 128 3.35 -11.79 -9.12
C GLU A 128 2.56 -11.16 -7.95
N LEU A 129 3.05 -10.05 -7.39
CA LEU A 129 2.41 -9.32 -6.29
C LEU A 129 1.06 -8.70 -6.69
N ALA A 130 0.92 -8.26 -7.93
CA ALA A 130 -0.36 -7.75 -8.45
C ALA A 130 -1.37 -8.85 -8.79
N GLY A 131 -1.03 -10.12 -8.55
CA GLY A 131 -1.87 -11.27 -8.86
C GLY A 131 -2.12 -11.44 -10.37
N VAL A 132 -1.22 -10.93 -11.22
CA VAL A 132 -1.34 -11.03 -12.70
C VAL A 132 -0.83 -12.39 -13.20
N ASN A 133 0.09 -13.02 -12.47
CA ASN A 133 0.61 -14.37 -12.78
C ASN A 133 0.06 -15.45 -11.83
N ALA A 134 -1.04 -15.19 -11.12
CA ALA A 134 -1.78 -16.25 -10.43
C ALA A 134 -2.54 -17.09 -11.48
N THR A 135 -1.80 -17.95 -12.18
CA THR A 135 -2.38 -19.01 -13.00
C THR A 135 -3.26 -19.87 -12.09
N PRO A 136 -4.55 -20.08 -12.41
CA PRO A 136 -5.32 -21.14 -11.76
C PRO A 136 -4.74 -22.46 -12.27
N GLY A 137 -4.08 -23.22 -11.41
CA GLY A 137 -3.42 -24.45 -11.82
C GLY A 137 -3.37 -25.48 -10.72
N GLY A 138 -4.33 -26.42 -10.74
CA GLY A 138 -4.27 -27.71 -10.06
C GLY A 138 -5.40 -27.95 -9.08
#